data_AF-A0A937HGQ2-F1
#
_entry.id   AF-A0A937HGQ2-F1
#
_cell.length_a   1.000
_cell.length_b   1.000
_cell.length_c   1.000
_cell.angle_alpha   90.00
_cell.angle_beta   90.00
_cell.angle_gamma   90.00
#
_symmetry.space_group_name_H-M   'P 1'
#
loop_
_entity.id
_entity.type
_entity.pdbx_description
1 polymer ?
#
loop_
_entity_poly.entity_id
_entity_poly.type
_entity_poly.pdbx_seq_one_letter_code
_entity_poly.pdbx_strand_id
1 'polypeptide(L)'
;MAEDSSQEKSEEPTQRKLDRAKEKGQVPRSREMGTASVLTASAVAMFIIGPNLAESMVIITQKFLTVDRSHFFDPTAMLQVWSMVLSE
;
A
#
# COMPACT_ATOMS: atom_id res chain seq x y z
N MET A 1 -9.94 11.23 -39.62
CA MET A 1 -8.97 11.10 -40.73
C MET A 1 -7.82 10.24 -40.23
N ALA A 2 -7.57 9.15 -40.95
CA ALA A 2 -6.40 8.26 -41.00
C ALA A 2 -5.78 7.77 -39.69
N GLU A 3 -6.03 6.49 -39.41
CA GLU A 3 -5.23 5.60 -38.59
C GLU A 3 -3.82 5.46 -39.18
N ASP A 4 -2.82 6.14 -38.63
CA ASP A 4 -1.43 5.94 -39.03
C ASP A 4 -0.73 4.92 -38.13
N SER A 5 -0.84 3.67 -38.59
CA SER A 5 0.23 2.66 -38.59
C SER A 5 0.86 2.29 -37.24
N SER A 6 0.19 1.36 -36.56
CA SER A 6 0.77 0.45 -35.54
C SER A 6 1.68 -0.62 -36.19
N GLN A 7 2.43 -0.28 -37.23
CA GLN A 7 3.35 -1.21 -37.87
C GLN A 7 4.67 -1.21 -37.10
N GLU A 8 5.01 -2.34 -36.48
CA GLU A 8 6.24 -2.59 -35.73
C GLU A 8 7.47 -2.36 -36.61
N LYS A 9 7.94 -1.11 -36.65
CA LYS A 9 9.16 -0.75 -37.38
C LYS A 9 10.37 -1.17 -36.55
N SER A 10 11.00 -2.28 -36.93
CA SER A 10 12.19 -2.89 -36.30
C SER A 10 13.51 -2.13 -36.53
N GLU A 11 13.46 -0.85 -36.90
CA GLU A 11 14.66 -0.03 -37.10
C GLU A 11 14.92 0.84 -35.87
N GLU A 12 16.19 0.92 -35.47
CA GLU A 12 16.60 1.82 -34.41
C GLU A 12 16.22 3.28 -34.76
N PRO A 13 15.66 4.04 -33.80
CA PRO A 13 15.24 5.39 -34.06
C PRO A 13 16.44 6.26 -34.44
N THR A 14 16.33 6.97 -35.57
CA THR A 14 17.37 7.92 -36.01
C THR A 14 17.63 9.00 -34.96
N GLN A 15 18.85 9.54 -34.93
CA GLN A 15 19.29 10.53 -33.94
C GLN A 15 18.37 11.75 -33.85
N ARG A 16 17.91 12.25 -34.98
CA ARG A 16 16.94 13.37 -35.06
C ARG A 16 15.56 13.05 -34.44
N LYS A 17 15.21 11.77 -34.29
CA LYS A 17 13.97 11.31 -33.63
C LYS A 17 14.16 11.24 -32.11
N LEU A 18 15.34 10.78 -31.65
CA LEU A 18 15.72 10.78 -30.24
C LEU A 18 15.85 12.20 -29.69
N ASP A 19 16.49 13.11 -30.43
CA ASP A 19 16.66 14.50 -30.02
C ASP A 19 15.30 15.21 -29.90
N ARG A 20 14.40 15.00 -30.87
CA ARG A 20 13.02 15.50 -30.77
C ARG A 20 12.21 14.88 -29.64
N ALA A 21 12.44 13.62 -29.28
CA ALA A 21 11.78 12.99 -28.15
C ALA A 21 12.24 13.59 -26.81
N LYS A 22 13.55 13.86 -26.68
CA LYS A 22 14.15 14.56 -25.53
C LYS A 22 13.65 15.99 -25.41
N GLU A 23 13.66 16.78 -26.50
CA GLU A 23 13.14 18.16 -26.54
C GLU A 23 11.67 18.24 -26.16
N LYS A 24 10.87 17.24 -26.57
CA LYS A 24 9.44 17.14 -26.22
C LYS A 24 9.21 16.64 -24.78
N GLY A 25 10.26 16.36 -24.01
CA GLY A 25 10.15 15.86 -22.65
C GLY A 25 9.46 14.49 -22.56
N GLN A 26 9.58 13.66 -23.59
CA GLN A 26 9.01 12.31 -23.57
C GLN A 26 9.80 11.42 -22.61
N VAL A 27 9.37 11.41 -21.35
CA VAL A 27 9.89 10.48 -20.35
C VAL A 27 9.43 9.07 -20.73
N PRO A 28 10.34 8.09 -20.88
CA PRO A 28 9.96 6.70 -21.11
C PRO A 28 9.12 6.22 -19.93
N ARG A 29 7.80 6.09 -20.12
CA ARG A 29 6.91 5.48 -19.14
C ARG A 29 6.83 4.00 -19.46
N SER A 30 7.38 3.16 -18.59
CA SER A 30 7.08 1.74 -18.64
C SER A 30 5.59 1.54 -18.33
N ARG A 31 4.94 0.67 -19.09
CA ARG A 31 3.51 0.35 -18.93
C ARG A 31 3.19 -0.13 -17.50
N GLU A 32 4.17 -0.76 -16.84
CA GLU A 32 4.03 -1.37 -15.51
C GLU A 32 4.55 -0.50 -14.35
N MET A 33 5.05 0.71 -14.62
CA MET A 33 5.60 1.57 -13.56
C MET A 33 4.57 1.94 -12.49
N GLY A 34 3.29 2.09 -12.87
CA GLY A 34 2.22 2.34 -11.90
C GLY A 34 2.06 1.17 -10.93
N THR A 35 1.95 -0.04 -11.46
CA THR A 35 1.83 -1.28 -10.67
C THR A 35 3.03 -1.48 -9.74
N ALA A 36 4.25 -1.30 -10.26
CA ALA A 36 5.47 -1.43 -9.47
C ALA A 36 5.53 -0.41 -8.32
N SER A 37 5.10 0.82 -8.58
CA SER A 37 5.08 1.89 -7.57
C SER A 37 4.10 1.59 -6.44
N VAL A 38 2.89 1.13 -6.78
CA VAL A 38 1.86 0.76 -5.80
C VAL A 38 2.34 -0.41 -4.92
N LEU A 39 2.85 -1.48 -5.54
CA LEU A 39 3.35 -2.64 -4.80
C LEU A 39 4.49 -2.28 -3.84
N THR A 40 5.43 -1.44 -4.30
CA THR A 40 6.54 -0.98 -3.48
C THR A 40 6.05 -0.12 -2.32
N ALA A 41 5.13 0.81 -2.58
CA ALA A 41 4.56 1.65 -1.54
C ALA A 41 3.79 0.83 -0.49
N SER A 42 2.99 -0.14 -0.91
CA SER A 42 2.27 -1.04 -0.01
C SER A 42 3.22 -1.89 0.83
N ALA A 43 4.30 -2.41 0.24
CA ALA A 43 5.30 -3.17 0.98
C ALA A 43 6.00 -2.33 2.05
N VAL A 44 6.38 -1.09 1.72
CA VAL A 44 6.99 -0.16 2.67
C VAL A 44 6.02 0.23 3.78
N ALA A 45 4.76 0.55 3.43
CA ALA A 45 3.73 0.88 4.41
C ALA A 45 3.51 -0.30 5.39
N MET A 46 3.42 -1.52 4.87
CA MET A 46 3.25 -2.73 5.68
C MET A 46 4.49 -3.04 6.53
N PHE A 47 5.69 -2.73 6.05
CA PHE A 47 6.92 -2.88 6.84
C PHE A 47 6.96 -1.95 8.05
N ILE A 48 6.48 -0.71 7.90
CA ILE A 48 6.45 0.28 8.99
C ILE A 48 5.32 -0.01 9.98
N ILE A 49 4.12 -0.31 9.49
CA ILE A 49 2.91 -0.46 10.32
C ILE A 49 2.77 -1.89 10.90
N GLY A 50 3.26 -2.88 10.16
CA GLY A 50 3.07 -4.31 10.46
C GLY A 50 3.47 -4.74 11.88
N PRO A 51 4.65 -4.37 12.39
CA PRO A 51 5.08 -4.76 13.74
C PRO A 51 4.12 -4.29 14.84
N ASN A 52 3.73 -3.02 14.82
CA ASN A 52 2.78 -2.45 15.79
C ASN A 52 1.42 -3.16 15.70
N LEU A 53 0.92 -3.38 14.47
CA LEU A 53 -0.35 -4.07 14.28
C LEU A 53 -0.31 -5.50 14.85
N ALA A 54 0.78 -6.24 14.62
CA ALA A 54 0.95 -7.59 15.13
C ALA A 54 1.01 -7.62 16.66
N GLU A 55 1.74 -6.69 17.28
CA GLU A 55 1.82 -6.57 18.73
C GLU A 55 0.46 -6.25 19.36
N SER A 56 -0.27 -5.25 18.81
CA SER A 56 -1.63 -4.93 19.27
C SER A 56 -2.57 -6.12 19.15
N MET A 57 -2.49 -6.90 18.05
CA MET A 57 -3.32 -8.11 17.89
C MET A 57 -3.02 -9.14 18.99
N VAL A 58 -1.75 -9.34 19.35
CA VAL A 58 -1.37 -10.27 20.44
C VAL A 58 -1.91 -9.77 21.78
N ILE A 59 -1.74 -8.48 22.09
CA ILE A 59 -2.22 -7.88 23.34
C ILE A 59 -3.74 -8.03 23.46
N ILE A 60 -4.48 -7.71 22.41
CA ILE A 60 -5.93 -7.84 22.36
C ILE A 60 -6.32 -9.31 22.57
N THR A 61 -5.70 -10.23 21.85
CA THR A 61 -5.98 -11.67 21.96
C THR A 61 -5.73 -12.18 23.39
N GLN A 62 -4.61 -11.80 24.00
CA GLN A 62 -4.30 -12.16 25.38
C GLN A 62 -5.36 -11.61 26.33
N LYS A 63 -5.68 -10.31 26.26
CA LYS A 63 -6.69 -9.68 27.11
C LYS A 63 -8.07 -10.33 27.00
N PHE A 64 -8.49 -10.74 25.79
CA PHE A 64 -9.76 -11.44 25.60
C PHE A 64 -9.75 -12.90 26.08
N LEU A 65 -8.59 -13.57 26.08
CA LEU A 65 -8.48 -14.96 26.55
C LEU A 65 -8.24 -15.06 28.07
N THR A 66 -7.64 -14.03 28.70
CA THR A 66 -7.60 -13.88 30.16
C THR A 66 -8.74 -12.99 30.64
N VAL A 67 -9.94 -13.56 30.75
CA VAL A 67 -11.08 -12.88 31.36
C VAL A 67 -11.03 -13.04 32.88
N ASP A 68 -10.74 -11.94 33.58
CA ASP A 68 -10.76 -11.91 35.05
C ASP A 68 -12.21 -12.00 35.58
N ARG A 69 -12.42 -12.72 36.70
CA ARG A 69 -13.76 -12.98 37.27
C ARG A 69 -14.49 -11.69 37.66
N SER A 70 -13.77 -10.60 37.89
CA SER A 70 -14.32 -9.27 38.19
C SER A 70 -15.13 -8.66 37.04
N HIS A 71 -14.83 -9.01 35.78
CA HIS A 71 -15.52 -8.47 34.60
C HIS A 71 -16.82 -9.21 34.25
N PHE A 72 -17.06 -10.40 34.82
CA PHE A 72 -18.27 -11.18 34.54
C PHE A 72 -19.54 -10.62 35.19
N PHE A 73 -19.40 -9.82 36.25
CA PHE A 73 -20.53 -9.34 37.06
C PHE A 73 -20.83 -7.85 36.89
N ASP A 74 -20.02 -7.12 36.12
CA ASP A 74 -20.22 -5.71 35.86
C ASP A 74 -20.80 -5.51 34.44
N PRO A 75 -22.08 -5.08 34.31
CA PRO A 75 -22.71 -4.85 33.01
C PRO A 75 -22.08 -3.72 32.20
N THR A 76 -21.17 -2.91 32.78
CA THR A 76 -20.43 -1.85 32.07
C THR A 76 -19.01 -2.24 31.65
N ALA A 77 -18.51 -3.40 32.10
CA ALA A 77 -17.15 -3.86 31.79
C ALA A 77 -16.88 -3.94 30.28
N MET A 78 -17.89 -4.33 29.49
CA MET A 78 -17.76 -4.45 28.04
C MET A 78 -17.62 -3.08 27.32
N LEU A 79 -18.14 -2.00 27.92
CA LEU A 79 -17.97 -0.63 27.41
C LEU A 79 -16.59 -0.06 27.74
N GLN A 80 -16.00 -0.44 28.88
CA GLN A 80 -14.66 0.01 29.27
C GLN A 80 -13.56 -0.56 28.36
N VAL A 81 -13.76 -1.74 27.76
CA VAL A 81 -12.81 -2.30 26.77
C VAL A 81 -12.56 -1.33 25.62
N TRP A 82 -13.60 -0.62 25.15
CA TRP A 82 -13.46 0.37 24.08
C TRP A 82 -12.65 1.60 24.49
N SER A 83 -12.80 2.04 25.74
CA SER A 83 -11.97 3.14 26.27
C SER A 83 -10.49 2.76 26.41
N MET A 84 -10.20 1.50 26.75
CA MET A 84 -8.82 1.01 26.83
C MET A 84 -8.18 0.91 25.44
N VAL A 85 -8.92 0.45 24.43
CA VAL A 85 -8.45 0.34 23.03
C VAL A 85 -8.19 1.71 22.40
N LEU A 86 -8.96 2.73 22.76
CA LEU A 86 -8.79 4.10 22.25
C LEU A 86 -7.72 4.91 23.01
N SER A 87 -7.19 4.39 24.11
CA SER A 87 -6.23 5.09 24.98
C SER A 87 -4.76 4.73 24.75
N GLU A 88 -4.47 3.79 23.84
CA GLU A 88 -3.13 3.52 23.29
C GLU A 88 -3.01 4.12 21.87
#